data_AF-A0A8T5EUN0-F1
#
_entry.id   AF-A0A8T5EUN0-F1
#
_cell.length_a   1.000
_cell.length_b   1.000
_cell.length_c   1.000
_cell.angle_alpha   90.00
_cell.angle_beta   90.00
_cell.angle_gamma   90.00
#
_symmetry.space_group_name_H-M   'P 1'
#
loop_
_entity.id
_entity.type
_entity.pdbx_description
1 polymer ?
#
loop_
_entity_poly.entity_id
_entity_poly.type
_entity_poly.pdbx_seq_one_letter_code
_entity_poly.pdbx_strand_id
1 'polypeptide(L)' 'SSDNLIGAKLNSENDHRLFMAFCIAGTYIGNCTVTDSESVEVSYPNFIEEMNRLGAKIQKL' A
#
# COMPACT_ATOMS: atom_id res chain seq x y z
N SER A 1 -5.59 -25.84 5.15
CA SER A 1 -4.26 -25.44 4.65
C SER A 1 -4.07 -23.99 4.98
N SER A 2 -3.15 -23.67 5.87
CA SER A 2 -2.75 -22.29 6.14
C SER A 2 -1.80 -21.88 5.02
N ASP A 3 -2.36 -21.40 3.92
CA ASP A 3 -1.55 -20.85 2.83
C ASP A 3 -0.80 -19.65 3.40
N ASN A 4 0.54 -19.75 3.45
CA ASN A 4 1.38 -18.65 3.87
C ASN A 4 1.25 -17.54 2.83
N LEU A 5 0.49 -16.50 3.15
CA LEU A 5 0.46 -15.29 2.36
C LEU A 5 1.87 -14.68 2.39
N ILE A 6 2.49 -14.59 1.22
CA ILE A 6 3.81 -14.00 1.05
C ILE A 6 3.67 -12.60 0.45
N GLY A 7 4.53 -11.70 0.90
CA GLY A 7 4.63 -10.36 0.33
C GLY A 7 4.94 -10.42 -1.17
N ALA A 8 4.40 -9.46 -1.92
CA ALA A 8 4.57 -9.37 -3.37
C ALA A 8 4.82 -7.93 -3.82
N LYS A 9 5.35 -7.80 -5.04
CA LYS A 9 5.40 -6.53 -5.74
C LYS A 9 4.08 -6.31 -6.48
N LEU A 10 3.36 -5.25 -6.14
CA LEU A 10 2.05 -4.90 -6.69
C LEU A 10 2.20 -3.64 -7.53
N ASN A 11 1.80 -3.72 -8.81
CA ASN A 11 1.83 -2.57 -9.71
C ASN A 11 0.48 -1.86 -9.69
N SER A 12 0.48 -0.57 -9.32
CA SER A 12 -0.76 0.22 -9.25
C SER A 12 -1.13 0.86 -10.59
N GLU A 13 -0.26 0.78 -11.60
CA GLU A 13 -0.49 1.29 -12.97
C GLU A 13 -0.95 2.76 -12.97
N ASN A 14 -0.39 3.57 -12.08
CA ASN A 14 -0.76 4.99 -11.83
C ASN A 14 -2.21 5.24 -11.36
N ASP A 15 -2.93 4.21 -10.90
CA ASP A 15 -4.26 4.37 -10.30
C ASP A 15 -4.16 4.53 -8.78
N HIS A 16 -4.57 5.69 -8.28
CA HIS A 16 -4.54 6.03 -6.86
C HIS A 16 -5.44 5.15 -5.99
N ARG A 17 -6.58 4.69 -6.52
CA ARG A 17 -7.49 3.79 -5.78
C ARG A 17 -6.90 2.40 -5.68
N LEU A 18 -6.28 1.94 -6.76
CA LEU A 18 -5.59 0.65 -6.77
C LEU A 18 -4.40 0.67 -5.81
N PHE A 19 -3.61 1.75 -5.81
CA PHE A 19 -2.54 1.97 -4.84
C PHE A 19 -3.05 1.87 -3.39
N MET A 20 -4.11 2.61 -3.04
CA MET A 20 -4.68 2.58 -1.69
C MET A 20 -5.20 1.17 -1.31
N ALA A 21 -5.88 0.48 -2.24
CA ALA A 21 -6.37 -0.88 -2.00
C ALA A 21 -5.22 -1.86 -1.73
N PHE A 22 -4.11 -1.76 -2.48
CA PHE A 22 -2.92 -2.57 -2.26
C PHE A 22 -2.20 -2.25 -0.95
N CYS A 23 -2.14 -0.99 -0.55
CA CYS A 23 -1.61 -0.62 0.76
C CYS A 23 -2.40 -1.30 1.89
N ILE A 24 -3.74 -1.27 1.82
CA ILE A 24 -4.60 -1.92 2.81
C ILE A 24 -4.37 -3.44 2.81
N ALA A 25 -4.36 -4.08 1.65
CA ALA A 25 -4.07 -5.52 1.54
C ALA A 25 -2.67 -5.87 2.10
N GLY A 26 -1.68 -5.02 1.83
CA GLY A 26 -0.32 -5.16 2.32
C GLY A 26 -0.20 -5.11 3.85
N THR A 27 -1.13 -4.42 4.54
CA THR A 27 -1.15 -4.42 6.02
C THR A 27 -1.45 -5.79 6.62
N TYR A 28 -2.19 -6.64 5.90
CA TYR A 28 -2.53 -8.00 6.34
C TYR A 28 -1.48 -9.03 5.91
N ILE A 29 -0.96 -8.91 4.69
CA ILE A 29 0.02 -9.85 4.13
C ILE A 29 1.43 -9.61 4.71
N GLY A 30 1.84 -8.34 4.84
CA GLY A 30 3.20 -7.95 5.17
C GLY A 30 4.17 -8.09 3.99
N ASN A 31 5.34 -7.42 4.07
CA ASN A 31 6.41 -7.47 3.08
C ASN A 31 5.99 -7.18 1.61
N CYS A 32 4.93 -6.40 1.40
CA CYS A 32 4.51 -5.98 0.07
C CYS A 32 5.22 -4.70 -0.38
N THR A 33 5.49 -4.59 -1.67
CA THR A 33 5.96 -3.35 -2.30
C THR A 33 4.94 -2.91 -3.33
N VAL A 34 4.37 -1.71 -3.17
CA VAL A 34 3.39 -1.14 -4.09
C VAL A 34 4.04 -0.02 -4.89
N THR A 35 3.93 -0.03 -6.22
CA THR A 35 4.51 1.01 -7.09
C THR A 35 3.55 2.19 -7.29
N ASP A 36 4.08 3.27 -7.87
CA ASP A 36 3.32 4.46 -8.29
C ASP A 36 2.70 5.25 -7.15
N SER A 37 3.44 5.37 -6.04
CA SER A 37 3.03 6.12 -4.85
C SER A 37 2.69 7.59 -5.11
N GLU A 38 3.20 8.19 -6.18
CA GLU A 38 2.89 9.57 -6.59
C GLU A 38 1.42 9.75 -6.97
N SER A 39 0.77 8.71 -7.49
CA SER A 39 -0.64 8.76 -7.90
C SER A 39 -1.57 9.09 -6.73
N VAL A 40 -1.26 8.63 -5.53
CA VAL A 40 -2.07 8.89 -4.33
C VAL A 40 -2.09 10.36 -3.96
N GLU A 41 -1.02 11.10 -4.27
CA GLU A 41 -0.88 12.52 -3.91
C GLU A 41 -1.89 13.40 -4.64
N VAL A 42 -2.42 12.96 -5.78
CA VAL A 42 -3.46 13.67 -6.53
C VAL A 42 -4.81 13.67 -5.79
N SER A 43 -5.13 12.59 -5.08
CA SER A 43 -6.45 12.38 -4.45
C SER A 43 -6.42 12.49 -2.93
N TYR A 44 -5.34 12.01 -2.31
CA TYR A 44 -5.17 11.94 -0.87
C TYR A 44 -3.69 12.09 -0.48
N PRO A 45 -3.13 13.31 -0.51
CA PRO A 45 -1.72 13.61 -0.22
C PRO A 45 -1.18 12.99 1.07
N ASN A 46 -1.98 13.00 2.13
CA ASN A 46 -1.56 12.55 3.46
C ASN A 46 -1.94 11.09 3.75
N PHE A 47 -2.31 10.30 2.73
CA PHE A 47 -2.79 8.92 2.91
C PHE A 47 -1.79 8.06 3.68
N ILE A 48 -0.51 8.07 3.29
CA ILE A 48 0.53 7.24 3.92
C ILE A 48 0.75 7.65 5.38
N GLU A 49 0.77 8.96 5.65
CA GLU A 49 0.93 9.48 7.01
C GLU A 49 -0.24 9.06 7.92
N GLU A 50 -1.48 9.23 7.44
CA GLU A 50 -2.68 8.84 8.19
C GLU A 50 -2.74 7.34 8.41
N MET A 51 -2.41 6.53 7.41
CA MET A 51 -2.34 5.07 7.55
C MET A 51 -1.30 4.66 8.60
N ASN A 52 -0.14 5.31 8.61
CA ASN A 52 0.88 5.07 9.64
C ASN A 52 0.42 5.52 11.04
N ARG A 53 -0.31 6.64 11.13
CA ARG A 53 -0.93 7.11 12.39
C ARG A 53 -1.96 6.12 12.92
N LEU A 54 -2.66 5.40 12.04
CA LEU A 54 -3.61 4.35 12.37
C LEU A 54 -2.93 2.99 12.68
N GLY A 55 -1.60 2.90 12.59
CA GLY A 55 -0.84 1.71 12.95
C GLY A 55 -0.36 0.86 11.77
N ALA A 56 -0.60 1.29 10.52
CA ALA A 56 0.08 0.71 9.38
C ALA A 56 1.60 0.97 9.45
N LYS A 57 2.39 0.14 8.76
CA LYS A 57 3.85 0.28 8.68
C LYS A 57 4.26 0.45 7.21
N ILE A 58 3.83 1.55 6.61
CA ILE A 58 4.07 1.88 5.20
C ILE A 58 5.27 2.82 5.12
N GLN A 59 6.30 2.42 4.37
CA GLN A 59 7.47 3.25 4.10
C GLN A 59 7.52 3.59 2.61
N LYS A 60 7.61 4.89 2.29
CA LYS A 60 7.93 5.36 0.94
C LYS A 60 9.45 5.24 0.76
N LEU A 61 9.87 4.56 -0.30
CA LEU A 61 11.28 4.42 -0.70
C LEU A 61 11.72 5.61 -1.54
#